data_AF-A0A9D7CFI8-F1
#
_entry.id   AF-A0A9D7CFI8-F1
#
_cell.length_a   1.000
_cell.length_b   1.000
_cell.length_c   1.000
_cell.angle_alpha   90.00
_cell.angle_beta   90.00
_cell.angle_gamma   90.00
#
_symmetry.space_group_name_H-M   'P 1'
#
loop_
_entity.id
_entity.type
_entity.pdbx_description
1 polymer ?
#
loop_
_entity_poly.entity_id
_entity_poly.type
_entity_poly.pdbx_seq_one_letter_code
_entity_poly.pdbx_strand_id
1 'polypeptide(L)'
;MTRYPQGAAEEQQARDARYMRRALTLARRGWGHVSPNPLVGAVLVRDDIVVGEGYHAAFGGEHAEVAALSQAGDMARGSTVYVTLEPCAHHGKTPPCADALIAAGVRRVVIATRDPHLLAAGGADVLREHGIDVVVGVCEQEARDLNAAFLHAATSPRPWVTLKLAISVDGALADHTRKAGWLTGPESRAEVHRWRAQFDAIGVGMGTVLADDPALTVRDAKSPRVPPVRVVFSRSGRLPVTSALAATARQIPVLVMAQEVDPAYEVTLHEFGVELVPAASPREALRALRARGVQSILVEGGARLAGALLFEGLVDRLIVFTAPVVLGAGALNAFLLAPSQRADSAPRMRVIERQVFGDDLMTVYALDAAGGAVMFTGLVDDVGAITAVQDGAAGREFRVSCRYQDLARGESIACQGACLTVRECGPGWFTVAAVVTTLDRTTVGGWQVGRRLNLERSLRVGDRLGGHIVQGHVDAVGTVMATSRRDDAWLIDIAAPPTIGQLLVPHGSICVDGVSLTVNSIPGLDLLQVSIIEFTLRHTTLGDLAVGDPVHLEGDVVGKYVRSLVGPYLPPGTTA
;
A
#
# COMPACT_ATOMS: atom_id res chain seq x y z
N MET A 1 -3.35 -6.91 -52.22
CA MET A 1 -3.67 -6.00 -51.10
C MET A 1 -3.98 -6.84 -49.88
N THR A 2 -2.94 -7.26 -49.18
CA THR A 2 -3.03 -8.17 -48.03
C THR A 2 -2.99 -7.29 -46.79
N ARG A 3 -4.15 -7.05 -46.15
CA ARG A 3 -4.18 -6.39 -44.82
C ARG A 3 -3.50 -7.35 -43.84
N TYR A 4 -2.49 -6.86 -43.14
CA TYR A 4 -1.62 -7.58 -42.22
C TYR A 4 -2.36 -8.10 -40.96
N PRO A 5 -1.86 -9.17 -40.30
CA PRO A 5 -2.44 -9.76 -39.07
C PRO A 5 -2.54 -8.84 -37.85
N GLN A 6 -1.88 -7.67 -37.84
CA GLN A 6 -1.96 -6.68 -36.75
C GLN A 6 -3.38 -6.10 -36.57
N GLY A 7 -4.14 -5.88 -37.65
CA GLY A 7 -5.46 -5.24 -37.55
C GLY A 7 -6.51 -6.10 -36.85
N ALA A 8 -6.44 -7.43 -36.97
CA ALA A 8 -7.38 -8.34 -36.33
C ALA A 8 -7.14 -8.45 -34.81
N ALA A 9 -5.89 -8.40 -34.38
CA ALA A 9 -5.54 -8.43 -32.95
C ALA A 9 -5.94 -7.13 -32.24
N GLU A 10 -5.71 -5.98 -32.87
CA GLU A 10 -6.15 -4.68 -32.36
C GLU A 10 -7.67 -4.58 -32.26
N GLU A 11 -8.40 -5.08 -33.27
CA GLU A 11 -9.87 -5.12 -33.27
C GLU A 11 -10.42 -6.05 -32.18
N GLN A 12 -9.77 -7.19 -31.93
CA GLN A 12 -10.13 -8.08 -30.81
C GLN A 12 -9.87 -7.41 -29.46
N GLN A 13 -8.73 -6.74 -29.29
CA GLN A 13 -8.40 -6.05 -28.04
C GLN A 13 -9.37 -4.90 -27.73
N ALA A 14 -9.74 -4.11 -28.74
CA ALA A 14 -10.75 -3.05 -28.60
C ALA A 14 -12.14 -3.61 -28.23
N ARG A 15 -12.51 -4.75 -28.83
CA ARG A 15 -13.75 -5.47 -28.53
C ARG A 15 -13.76 -6.02 -27.10
N ASP A 16 -12.66 -6.63 -26.68
CA ASP A 16 -12.51 -7.15 -25.31
C ASP A 16 -12.62 -6.02 -24.28
N ALA A 17 -11.95 -4.90 -24.52
CA ALA A 17 -12.04 -3.72 -23.66
C ALA A 17 -13.47 -3.15 -23.60
N ARG A 18 -14.20 -3.13 -24.71
CA ARG A 18 -15.60 -2.66 -24.76
C ARG A 18 -16.49 -3.48 -23.83
N TYR A 19 -16.47 -4.80 -23.95
CA TYR A 19 -17.31 -5.67 -23.14
C TYR A 19 -16.84 -5.74 -21.69
N MET A 20 -15.53 -5.65 -21.43
CA MET A 20 -15.02 -5.58 -20.07
C MET A 20 -15.46 -4.30 -19.36
N ARG A 21 -15.45 -3.14 -20.03
CA ARG A 21 -16.00 -1.90 -19.45
C ARG A 21 -17.50 -1.98 -19.17
N ARG A 22 -18.24 -2.75 -19.97
CA ARG A 22 -19.65 -3.06 -19.67
C ARG A 22 -19.77 -3.91 -18.40
N ALA A 23 -18.94 -4.94 -18.26
CA ALA A 23 -18.88 -5.76 -17.04
C ALA A 23 -18.54 -4.91 -15.80
N LEU A 24 -17.56 -4.00 -15.90
CA LEU A 24 -17.22 -3.04 -14.83
C LEU A 24 -18.39 -2.11 -14.47
N THR A 25 -19.17 -1.68 -15.47
CA THR A 25 -20.37 -0.86 -15.24
C THR A 25 -21.45 -1.64 -14.49
N LEU A 26 -21.63 -2.92 -14.81
CA LEU A 26 -22.55 -3.81 -14.09
C LEU A 26 -22.08 -4.07 -12.66
N ALA A 27 -20.79 -4.32 -12.45
CA ALA A 27 -20.20 -4.57 -11.13
C ALA A 27 -20.51 -3.45 -10.13
N ARG A 28 -20.46 -2.17 -10.57
CA ARG A 28 -20.79 -1.00 -9.75
C ARG A 28 -22.21 -1.02 -9.16
N ARG A 29 -23.14 -1.81 -9.71
CA ARG A 29 -24.51 -1.92 -9.19
C ARG A 29 -24.60 -2.69 -7.86
N GLY A 30 -23.59 -3.50 -7.53
CA GLY A 30 -23.49 -4.21 -6.25
C GLY A 30 -23.04 -3.33 -5.07
N TRP A 31 -22.66 -2.08 -5.32
CA TRP A 31 -22.06 -1.23 -4.31
C TRP A 31 -22.99 -0.99 -3.12
N GLY A 32 -22.44 -1.12 -1.91
CA GLY A 32 -23.15 -0.96 -0.64
C GLY A 32 -23.92 -2.22 -0.21
N HIS A 33 -23.94 -3.28 -1.02
CA HIS A 33 -24.67 -4.51 -0.72
C HIS A 33 -23.81 -5.77 -0.70
N VAL A 34 -22.66 -5.77 -1.37
CA VAL A 34 -21.80 -6.96 -1.50
C VAL A 34 -20.72 -7.11 -0.43
N SER A 35 -20.22 -6.01 0.15
CA SER A 35 -19.16 -6.05 1.20
C SER A 35 -19.52 -7.11 2.25
N PRO A 36 -18.60 -7.98 2.71
CA PRO A 36 -17.15 -7.96 2.44
C PRO A 36 -16.71 -8.59 1.09
N ASN A 37 -17.64 -9.05 0.24
CA ASN A 37 -17.31 -9.61 -1.07
C ASN A 37 -16.94 -8.50 -2.08
N PRO A 38 -16.18 -8.84 -3.14
CA PRO A 38 -15.81 -7.88 -4.18
C PRO A 38 -17.01 -7.51 -5.08
N LEU A 39 -16.88 -6.37 -5.75
CA LEU A 39 -17.76 -5.98 -6.85
C LEU A 39 -17.35 -6.76 -8.10
N VAL A 40 -18.22 -7.65 -8.56
CA VAL A 40 -17.98 -8.44 -9.76
C VAL A 40 -19.11 -8.23 -10.75
N GLY A 41 -18.76 -8.07 -12.02
CA GLY A 41 -19.67 -8.04 -13.15
C GLY A 41 -19.22 -9.03 -14.21
N ALA A 42 -20.19 -9.58 -14.93
CA ALA A 42 -19.98 -10.53 -16.01
C ALA A 42 -20.87 -10.23 -17.21
N VAL A 43 -20.34 -10.41 -18.41
CA VAL A 43 -21.07 -10.26 -19.68
C VAL A 43 -20.77 -11.47 -20.57
N LEU A 44 -21.80 -12.12 -21.08
CA LEU A 44 -21.69 -13.20 -22.07
C LEU A 44 -22.02 -12.67 -23.46
N VAL A 45 -21.14 -12.96 -24.42
CA VAL A 45 -21.25 -12.50 -25.80
C VAL A 45 -21.15 -13.68 -26.75
N ARG A 46 -22.09 -13.76 -27.69
CA ARG A 46 -22.10 -14.74 -28.77
C ARG A 46 -22.39 -14.02 -30.08
N ASP A 47 -21.58 -14.27 -31.10
CA ASP A 47 -21.72 -13.65 -32.43
C ASP A 47 -21.86 -12.11 -32.35
N ASP A 48 -21.03 -11.48 -31.50
CA ASP A 48 -21.05 -10.03 -31.19
C ASP A 48 -22.34 -9.49 -30.56
N ILE A 49 -23.23 -10.36 -30.11
CA ILE A 49 -24.45 -10.01 -29.40
C ILE A 49 -24.30 -10.35 -27.92
N VAL A 50 -24.65 -9.42 -27.03
CA VAL A 50 -24.73 -9.69 -25.59
C VAL A 50 -25.92 -10.59 -25.34
N VAL A 51 -25.67 -11.79 -24.84
CA VAL A 51 -26.70 -12.81 -24.56
C VAL A 51 -26.98 -12.96 -23.07
N GLY A 52 -26.08 -12.46 -22.20
CA GLY A 52 -26.30 -12.44 -20.76
C GLY A 52 -25.44 -11.38 -20.06
N GLU A 53 -25.97 -10.82 -18.98
CA GLU A 53 -25.36 -9.82 -18.13
C GLU A 53 -25.66 -10.15 -16.67
N GLY A 54 -24.64 -10.07 -15.83
CA GLY A 54 -24.75 -10.38 -14.41
C GLY A 54 -23.82 -9.52 -13.57
N TYR A 55 -24.18 -9.37 -12.31
CA TYR A 55 -23.33 -8.75 -11.29
C TYR A 55 -23.66 -9.37 -9.93
N HIS A 56 -22.69 -9.38 -9.03
CA HIS A 56 -22.94 -9.79 -7.66
C HIS A 56 -23.80 -8.73 -6.97
N ALA A 57 -25.08 -9.05 -6.71
CA ALA A 57 -26.06 -8.05 -6.30
C ALA A 57 -26.11 -7.81 -4.78
N ALA A 58 -25.84 -8.85 -3.98
CA ALA A 58 -25.86 -8.79 -2.53
C ALA A 58 -25.00 -9.90 -1.92
N PHE A 59 -24.42 -9.63 -0.74
CA PHE A 59 -23.64 -10.60 0.02
C PHE A 59 -24.42 -11.91 0.23
N GLY A 60 -23.79 -13.04 -0.13
CA GLY A 60 -24.38 -14.38 -0.05
C GLY A 60 -25.34 -14.74 -1.20
N GLY A 61 -25.62 -13.81 -2.12
CA GLY A 61 -26.35 -14.09 -3.35
C GLY A 61 -25.45 -14.67 -4.46
N GLU A 62 -26.05 -14.85 -5.64
CA GLU A 62 -25.34 -15.35 -6.82
C GLU A 62 -24.14 -14.48 -7.20
N HIS A 63 -23.08 -15.13 -7.67
CA HIS A 63 -21.95 -14.46 -8.28
C HIS A 63 -22.33 -13.95 -9.68
N ALA A 64 -21.53 -13.01 -10.20
CA ALA A 64 -21.85 -12.33 -11.45
C ALA A 64 -21.95 -13.30 -12.63
N GLU A 65 -21.07 -14.29 -12.66
CA GLU A 65 -20.97 -15.33 -13.68
C GLU A 65 -22.23 -16.18 -13.71
N VAL A 66 -22.71 -16.62 -12.53
CA VAL A 66 -23.93 -17.41 -12.39
C VAL A 66 -25.15 -16.61 -12.85
N ALA A 67 -25.26 -15.35 -12.44
CA ALA A 67 -26.35 -14.48 -12.86
C ALA A 67 -26.35 -14.26 -14.39
N ALA A 68 -25.17 -14.06 -14.99
CA ALA A 68 -25.05 -13.85 -16.43
C ALA A 68 -25.32 -15.13 -17.23
N LEU A 69 -24.90 -16.30 -16.72
CA LEU A 69 -25.21 -17.62 -17.28
C LEU A 69 -26.71 -17.91 -17.24
N SER A 70 -27.36 -17.63 -16.11
CA SER A 70 -28.80 -17.80 -15.92
C SER A 70 -29.60 -16.98 -16.93
N GLN A 71 -29.19 -15.73 -17.17
CA GLN A 71 -29.82 -14.90 -18.20
C GLN A 71 -29.56 -15.41 -19.64
N ALA A 72 -28.37 -15.93 -19.92
CA ALA A 72 -28.00 -16.41 -21.24
C ALA A 72 -28.67 -17.74 -21.63
N GLY A 73 -28.97 -18.60 -20.66
CA GLY A 73 -29.54 -19.93 -20.90
C GLY A 73 -28.71 -20.73 -21.91
N ASP A 74 -29.37 -21.36 -22.88
CA ASP A 74 -28.72 -22.19 -23.91
C ASP A 74 -27.74 -21.40 -24.81
N MET A 75 -27.86 -20.07 -24.86
CA MET A 75 -26.96 -19.23 -25.64
C MET A 75 -25.57 -19.09 -25.00
N ALA A 76 -25.40 -19.53 -23.74
CA ALA A 76 -24.10 -19.55 -23.07
C ALA A 76 -23.10 -20.50 -23.75
N ARG A 77 -23.58 -21.61 -24.33
CA ARG A 77 -22.71 -22.58 -25.00
C ARG A 77 -22.01 -21.96 -26.20
N GLY A 78 -20.68 -22.06 -26.23
CA GLY A 78 -19.83 -21.49 -27.27
C GLY A 78 -19.59 -19.97 -27.16
N SER A 79 -20.16 -19.30 -26.14
CA SER A 79 -20.01 -17.85 -25.94
C SER A 79 -18.63 -17.47 -25.37
N THR A 80 -18.33 -16.17 -25.41
CA THR A 80 -17.21 -15.55 -24.68
C THR A 80 -17.75 -14.86 -23.44
N VAL A 81 -17.14 -15.11 -22.29
CA VAL A 81 -17.47 -14.48 -21.00
C VAL A 81 -16.43 -13.40 -20.70
N TYR A 82 -16.87 -12.20 -20.33
CA TYR A 82 -16.03 -11.12 -19.82
C TYR A 82 -16.35 -10.94 -18.35
N VAL A 83 -15.38 -11.13 -17.47
CA VAL A 83 -15.57 -11.07 -16.01
C VAL A 83 -14.51 -10.19 -15.35
N THR A 84 -14.94 -9.34 -14.41
CA THR A 84 -14.08 -8.30 -13.82
C THR A 84 -13.10 -8.81 -12.77
N LEU A 85 -13.31 -10.01 -12.24
CA LEU A 85 -12.43 -10.69 -11.29
C LEU A 85 -12.36 -12.16 -11.69
N GLU A 86 -11.25 -12.82 -11.38
CA GLU A 86 -11.07 -14.26 -11.65
C GLU A 86 -12.21 -15.09 -11.03
N PRO A 87 -12.85 -15.98 -11.81
CA PRO A 87 -13.90 -16.85 -11.28
C PRO A 87 -13.37 -17.74 -10.16
N CYS A 88 -14.13 -17.85 -9.06
CA CYS A 88 -13.70 -18.64 -7.92
C CYS A 88 -13.54 -20.14 -8.28
N ALA A 89 -12.46 -20.75 -7.79
CA ALA A 89 -12.15 -22.18 -7.95
C ALA A 89 -12.43 -23.05 -6.71
N HIS A 90 -12.80 -22.43 -5.58
CA HIS A 90 -13.04 -23.13 -4.32
C HIS A 90 -14.54 -23.33 -4.04
N HIS A 91 -14.83 -24.41 -3.33
CA HIS A 91 -16.18 -24.68 -2.82
C HIS A 91 -16.43 -23.85 -1.55
N GLY A 92 -17.18 -22.76 -1.70
CA GLY A 92 -17.61 -21.90 -0.61
C GLY A 92 -19.07 -22.16 -0.20
N LYS A 93 -19.83 -21.09 0.07
CA LYS A 93 -21.29 -21.16 0.30
C LYS A 93 -22.08 -21.51 -0.97
N THR A 94 -21.50 -21.19 -2.13
CA THR A 94 -22.00 -21.51 -3.47
C THR A 94 -20.97 -22.37 -4.19
N PRO A 95 -21.39 -23.21 -5.17
CA PRO A 95 -20.46 -23.93 -6.03
C PRO A 95 -19.50 -22.98 -6.78
N PRO A 96 -18.30 -23.46 -7.20
CA PRO A 96 -17.32 -22.64 -7.91
C PRO A 96 -17.85 -22.09 -9.23
N CYS A 97 -17.54 -20.84 -9.54
CA CYS A 97 -17.95 -20.22 -10.80
C CYS A 97 -17.19 -20.82 -12.00
N ALA A 98 -15.96 -21.29 -11.80
CA ALA A 98 -15.21 -22.01 -12.82
C ALA A 98 -15.98 -23.26 -13.31
N ASP A 99 -16.52 -24.05 -12.37
CA ASP A 99 -17.29 -25.26 -12.69
C ASP A 99 -18.58 -24.94 -13.45
N ALA A 100 -19.27 -23.85 -13.07
CA ALA A 100 -20.48 -23.40 -13.77
C ALA A 100 -20.18 -22.98 -15.22
N LEU A 101 -19.06 -22.29 -15.45
CA LEU A 101 -18.61 -21.90 -16.80
C LEU A 101 -18.24 -23.11 -17.65
N ILE A 102 -17.57 -24.11 -17.06
CA ILE A 102 -17.24 -25.38 -17.72
C ILE A 102 -18.52 -26.13 -18.10
N ALA A 103 -19.45 -26.28 -17.17
CA ALA A 103 -20.72 -26.98 -17.39
C ALA A 103 -21.58 -26.30 -18.47
N ALA A 104 -21.55 -24.96 -18.55
CA ALA A 104 -22.22 -24.20 -19.59
C ALA A 104 -21.58 -24.34 -20.99
N GLY A 105 -20.37 -24.89 -21.07
CA GLY A 105 -19.65 -25.10 -22.33
C GLY A 105 -19.28 -23.78 -23.02
N VAL A 106 -18.87 -22.78 -22.25
CA VAL A 106 -18.35 -21.50 -22.80
C VAL A 106 -17.04 -21.75 -23.56
N ARG A 107 -16.78 -20.98 -24.61
CA ARG A 107 -15.60 -21.17 -25.47
C ARG A 107 -14.38 -20.41 -24.95
N ARG A 108 -14.61 -19.22 -24.41
CA ARG A 108 -13.56 -18.26 -24.05
C ARG A 108 -13.95 -17.47 -22.81
N VAL A 109 -12.99 -17.19 -21.94
CA VAL A 109 -13.16 -16.36 -20.74
C VAL A 109 -12.08 -15.27 -20.74
N VAL A 110 -12.51 -14.02 -20.65
CA VAL A 110 -11.66 -12.84 -20.56
C VAL A 110 -11.81 -12.27 -19.16
N ILE A 111 -10.70 -12.18 -18.43
CA ILE A 111 -10.63 -11.81 -17.02
C ILE A 111 -9.89 -10.48 -16.91
N ALA A 112 -10.44 -9.52 -16.16
CA ALA A 112 -9.74 -8.26 -15.94
C ALA A 112 -8.59 -8.38 -14.93
N THR A 113 -8.84 -8.94 -13.76
CA THR A 113 -7.86 -9.04 -12.67
C THR A 113 -7.92 -10.43 -12.02
N ARG A 114 -6.76 -10.98 -11.64
CA ARG A 114 -6.68 -12.21 -10.85
C ARG A 114 -7.15 -12.00 -9.41
N ASP A 115 -7.65 -13.05 -8.78
CA ASP A 115 -8.02 -12.99 -7.37
C ASP A 115 -6.74 -12.96 -6.51
N PRO A 116 -6.54 -11.96 -5.62
CA PRO A 116 -5.36 -11.94 -4.75
C PRO A 116 -5.41 -13.00 -3.65
N HIS A 117 -6.57 -13.60 -3.38
CA HIS A 117 -6.77 -14.51 -2.27
C HIS A 117 -6.31 -15.93 -2.64
N LEU A 118 -5.34 -16.46 -1.90
CA LEU A 118 -4.72 -17.78 -2.19
C LEU A 118 -5.74 -18.93 -2.30
N LEU A 119 -6.84 -18.87 -1.55
CA LEU A 119 -7.91 -19.88 -1.59
C LEU A 119 -8.89 -19.70 -2.76
N ALA A 120 -8.98 -18.51 -3.35
CA ALA A 120 -9.94 -18.20 -4.41
C ALA A 120 -9.31 -18.12 -5.81
N ALA A 121 -8.00 -17.91 -5.88
CA ALA A 121 -7.19 -17.96 -7.09
C ALA A 121 -7.18 -19.36 -7.75
N GLY A 122 -6.78 -19.40 -9.03
CA GLY A 122 -6.56 -20.63 -9.79
C GLY A 122 -7.71 -21.00 -10.73
N GLY A 123 -8.83 -20.25 -10.71
CA GLY A 123 -9.94 -20.47 -11.62
C GLY A 123 -9.56 -20.28 -13.09
N ALA A 124 -8.66 -19.33 -13.38
CA ALA A 124 -8.14 -19.15 -14.73
C ALA A 124 -7.39 -20.40 -15.24
N ASP A 125 -6.71 -21.12 -14.36
CA ASP A 125 -5.92 -22.29 -14.70
C ASP A 125 -6.80 -23.53 -14.84
N VAL A 126 -7.78 -23.72 -13.94
CA VAL A 126 -8.83 -24.76 -14.05
C VAL A 126 -9.60 -24.65 -15.37
N LEU A 127 -9.96 -23.44 -15.79
CA LEU A 127 -10.64 -23.21 -17.07
C LEU A 127 -9.77 -23.62 -18.27
N ARG A 128 -8.46 -23.29 -18.25
CA ARG A 128 -7.52 -23.69 -19.31
C ARG A 128 -7.35 -25.20 -19.40
N GLU A 129 -7.25 -25.88 -18.27
CA GLU A 129 -7.14 -27.35 -18.21
C GLU A 129 -8.35 -28.06 -18.86
N HIS A 130 -9.52 -27.42 -18.82
CA HIS A 130 -10.75 -27.91 -19.47
C HIS A 130 -10.91 -27.42 -20.93
N GLY A 131 -9.86 -26.87 -21.53
CA GLY A 131 -9.83 -26.49 -22.95
C GLY A 131 -10.52 -25.16 -23.29
N ILE A 132 -10.79 -24.32 -22.29
CA ILE A 132 -11.36 -22.97 -22.49
C ILE A 132 -10.23 -21.98 -22.78
N ASP A 133 -10.41 -21.12 -23.78
CA ASP A 133 -9.46 -20.03 -24.07
C ASP A 133 -9.55 -18.94 -22.99
N VAL A 134 -8.44 -18.66 -22.29
CA VAL A 134 -8.43 -17.70 -21.16
C VAL A 134 -7.43 -16.58 -21.36
N VAL A 135 -7.96 -15.35 -21.46
CA VAL A 135 -7.18 -14.10 -21.51
C VAL A 135 -7.32 -13.36 -20.19
N VAL A 136 -6.22 -12.84 -19.66
CA VAL A 136 -6.18 -12.11 -18.38
C VAL A 136 -5.54 -10.74 -18.60
N GLY A 137 -6.02 -9.71 -17.91
CA GLY A 137 -5.41 -8.38 -17.88
C GLY A 137 -6.14 -7.31 -18.71
N VAL A 138 -7.30 -7.64 -19.29
CA VAL A 138 -8.09 -6.67 -20.06
C VAL A 138 -8.75 -5.68 -19.11
N CYS A 139 -8.49 -4.37 -19.27
CA CYS A 139 -9.00 -3.34 -18.37
C CYS A 139 -8.60 -3.56 -16.89
N GLU A 140 -7.44 -4.17 -16.65
CA GLU A 140 -7.00 -4.57 -15.31
C GLU A 140 -6.94 -3.40 -14.32
N GLN A 141 -6.39 -2.25 -14.74
CA GLN A 141 -6.28 -1.10 -13.85
C GLN A 141 -7.66 -0.56 -13.44
N GLU A 142 -8.63 -0.53 -14.34
CA GLU A 142 -10.00 -0.09 -14.06
C GLU A 142 -10.69 -1.06 -13.09
N ALA A 143 -10.44 -2.37 -13.22
CA ALA A 143 -10.94 -3.41 -12.31
C ALA A 143 -10.29 -3.36 -10.92
N ARG A 144 -8.97 -3.13 -10.86
CA ARG A 144 -8.24 -2.90 -9.61
C ARG A 144 -8.73 -1.64 -8.90
N ASP A 145 -8.95 -0.55 -9.63
CA ASP A 145 -9.45 0.71 -9.07
C ASP A 145 -10.88 0.58 -8.52
N LEU A 146 -11.71 -0.28 -9.15
CA LEU A 146 -13.06 -0.64 -8.69
C LEU A 146 -13.04 -1.42 -7.36
N ASN A 147 -12.16 -2.42 -7.24
CA ASN A 147 -12.07 -3.29 -6.07
C ASN A 147 -10.91 -2.93 -5.13
N ALA A 148 -10.39 -1.71 -5.18
CA ALA A 148 -9.15 -1.33 -4.49
C ALA A 148 -9.19 -1.63 -2.99
N ALA A 149 -10.32 -1.36 -2.32
CA ALA A 149 -10.48 -1.65 -0.90
C ALA A 149 -10.47 -3.16 -0.58
N PHE A 150 -11.15 -3.97 -1.40
CA PHE A 150 -11.15 -5.43 -1.25
C PHE A 150 -9.73 -6.01 -1.45
N LEU A 151 -9.06 -5.58 -2.52
CA LEU A 151 -7.68 -6.00 -2.82
C LEU A 151 -6.70 -5.57 -1.73
N HIS A 152 -6.87 -4.36 -1.19
CA HIS A 152 -6.06 -3.85 -0.08
C HIS A 152 -6.29 -4.64 1.21
N ALA A 153 -7.55 -4.97 1.53
CA ALA A 153 -7.89 -5.69 2.75
C ALA A 153 -7.28 -7.10 2.79
N ALA A 154 -6.99 -7.71 1.64
CA ALA A 154 -6.38 -9.03 1.55
C ALA A 154 -4.93 -9.07 2.10
N THR A 155 -4.19 -7.96 2.01
CA THR A 155 -2.76 -7.92 2.34
C THR A 155 -2.38 -6.87 3.39
N SER A 156 -3.29 -5.94 3.70
CA SER A 156 -3.00 -4.79 4.57
C SER A 156 -3.47 -4.98 6.01
N PRO A 157 -2.66 -4.56 7.01
CA PRO A 157 -3.06 -4.53 8.41
C PRO A 157 -3.93 -3.31 8.77
N ARG A 158 -4.31 -2.47 7.80
CA ARG A 158 -5.18 -1.30 7.98
C ARG A 158 -6.30 -1.30 6.93
N PRO A 159 -7.43 -0.59 7.15
CA PRO A 159 -8.41 -0.39 6.10
C PRO A 159 -7.84 0.46 4.95
N TRP A 160 -8.49 0.36 3.80
CA TRP A 160 -8.34 1.31 2.71
C TRP A 160 -8.92 2.67 3.12
N VAL A 161 -8.11 3.73 3.05
CA VAL A 161 -8.46 5.07 3.49
C VAL A 161 -8.71 5.95 2.29
N THR A 162 -9.95 6.44 2.16
CA THR A 162 -10.29 7.50 1.22
C THR A 162 -10.48 8.81 1.98
N LEU A 163 -9.65 9.80 1.70
CA LEU A 163 -9.79 11.15 2.24
C LEU A 163 -10.65 11.98 1.29
N LYS A 164 -11.74 12.56 1.80
CA LYS A 164 -12.58 13.49 1.04
C LYS A 164 -12.43 14.90 1.57
N LEU A 165 -12.16 15.84 0.66
CA LEU A 165 -12.10 17.26 0.93
C LEU A 165 -13.16 18.00 0.09
N ALA A 166 -13.75 19.05 0.67
CA ALA A 166 -14.53 20.04 -0.06
C ALA A 166 -13.83 21.39 0.15
N ILE A 167 -13.33 21.98 -0.93
CA ILE A 167 -12.50 23.18 -0.91
C ILE A 167 -13.06 24.26 -1.84
N SER A 168 -12.69 25.49 -1.55
CA SER A 168 -12.83 26.63 -2.45
C SER A 168 -11.75 26.56 -3.55
N VAL A 169 -11.85 27.42 -4.57
CA VAL A 169 -10.84 27.52 -5.65
C VAL A 169 -9.45 27.82 -5.08
N ASP A 170 -9.36 28.61 -4.01
CA ASP A 170 -8.13 28.94 -3.29
C ASP A 170 -7.73 27.91 -2.22
N GLY A 171 -8.37 26.73 -2.20
CA GLY A 171 -7.96 25.58 -1.40
C GLY A 171 -8.40 25.61 0.06
N ALA A 172 -9.41 26.41 0.41
CA ALA A 172 -9.89 26.54 1.78
C ALA A 172 -11.12 25.66 2.07
N LEU A 173 -11.14 25.04 3.26
CA LEU A 173 -12.23 24.22 3.80
C LEU A 173 -13.35 25.05 4.44
N ALA A 174 -12.99 26.19 5.02
CA ALA A 174 -13.89 27.06 5.77
C ALA A 174 -13.39 28.50 5.69
N ASP A 175 -14.31 29.45 5.83
CA ASP A 175 -13.98 30.87 5.86
C ASP A 175 -13.26 31.28 7.16
N HIS A 176 -13.00 32.57 7.33
CA HIS A 176 -12.36 33.11 8.54
C HIS A 176 -13.23 32.96 9.81
N THR A 177 -14.56 32.83 9.68
CA THR A 177 -15.49 32.71 10.81
C THR A 177 -15.53 31.29 11.38
N ARG A 178 -15.19 30.28 10.56
CA ARG A 178 -15.21 28.85 10.92
C ARG A 178 -16.59 28.36 11.37
N LYS A 179 -17.65 29.05 10.98
CA LYS A 179 -19.02 28.63 11.24
C LYS A 179 -19.41 27.47 10.32
N ALA A 180 -20.27 26.60 10.82
CA ALA A 180 -20.87 25.54 10.03
C ALA A 180 -21.59 26.12 8.81
N GLY A 181 -21.40 25.49 7.66
CA GLY A 181 -21.97 25.94 6.40
C GLY A 181 -21.58 25.03 5.25
N TRP A 182 -22.29 25.16 4.12
CA TRP A 182 -22.01 24.37 2.93
C TRP A 182 -21.16 25.17 1.95
N LEU A 183 -19.97 24.65 1.67
CA LEU A 183 -19.11 25.18 0.62
C LEU A 183 -19.54 24.69 -0.77
N THR A 184 -19.82 23.40 -0.87
CA THR A 184 -20.25 22.71 -2.11
C THR A 184 -21.78 22.60 -2.20
N GLY A 185 -22.29 22.55 -3.43
CA GLY A 185 -23.70 22.46 -3.78
C GLY A 185 -24.40 21.14 -3.40
N PRO A 186 -25.74 21.09 -3.51
CA PRO A 186 -26.55 19.93 -3.15
C PRO A 186 -26.19 18.65 -3.93
N GLU A 187 -25.82 18.77 -5.20
CA GLU A 187 -25.44 17.65 -6.06
C GLU A 187 -24.18 16.95 -5.54
N SER A 188 -23.18 17.73 -5.14
CA SER A 188 -21.95 17.22 -4.50
C SER A 188 -22.25 16.56 -3.14
N ARG A 189 -23.21 17.10 -2.38
CA ARG A 189 -23.60 16.50 -1.08
C ARG A 189 -24.35 15.18 -1.26
N ALA A 190 -25.25 15.10 -2.24
CA ALA A 190 -25.92 13.85 -2.61
C ALA A 190 -24.92 12.80 -3.09
N GLU A 191 -23.89 13.22 -3.84
CA GLU A 191 -22.78 12.35 -4.20
C GLU A 191 -22.03 11.83 -2.96
N VAL A 192 -21.63 12.69 -2.02
CA VAL A 192 -20.99 12.25 -0.76
C VAL A 192 -21.86 11.24 -0.01
N HIS A 193 -23.18 11.38 0.01
CA HIS A 193 -24.07 10.38 0.59
C HIS A 193 -24.05 9.04 -0.17
N ARG A 194 -23.92 9.06 -1.50
CA ARG A 194 -23.70 7.86 -2.29
C ARG A 194 -22.39 7.20 -1.91
N TRP A 195 -21.29 7.95 -1.81
CA TRP A 195 -20.00 7.44 -1.33
C TRP A 195 -20.08 6.90 0.10
N ARG A 196 -20.76 7.57 1.03
CA ARG A 196 -20.93 7.04 2.40
C ARG A 196 -21.56 5.66 2.44
N ALA A 197 -22.50 5.36 1.53
CA ALA A 197 -23.11 4.03 1.42
C ALA A 197 -22.14 2.94 0.92
N GLN A 198 -20.94 3.33 0.49
CA GLN A 198 -19.96 2.47 -0.17
C GLN A 198 -18.81 2.03 0.74
N PHE A 199 -18.69 2.60 1.93
CA PHE A 199 -17.63 2.29 2.89
C PHE A 199 -18.17 1.59 4.12
N ASP A 200 -17.32 0.82 4.79
CA ASP A 200 -17.68 0.16 6.06
C ASP A 200 -17.65 1.14 7.23
N ALA A 201 -16.90 2.24 7.11
CA ALA A 201 -16.80 3.29 8.11
C ALA A 201 -16.73 4.70 7.51
N ILE A 202 -17.21 5.68 8.28
CA ILE A 202 -17.05 7.12 8.02
C ILE A 202 -16.31 7.73 9.21
N GLY A 203 -15.22 8.44 8.95
CA GLY A 203 -14.37 9.05 9.97
C GLY A 203 -14.35 10.56 9.93
N VAL A 204 -14.34 11.21 11.09
CA VAL A 204 -14.06 12.66 11.22
C VAL A 204 -13.15 12.94 12.41
N GLY A 205 -12.51 14.11 12.44
CA GLY A 205 -11.84 14.59 13.64
C GLY A 205 -12.82 15.21 14.65
N MET A 206 -12.48 15.18 15.95
CA MET A 206 -13.28 15.83 17.01
C MET A 206 -13.59 17.30 16.72
N GLY A 207 -12.68 18.04 16.07
CA GLY A 207 -12.92 19.43 15.68
C GLY A 207 -14.13 19.59 14.74
N THR A 208 -14.34 18.65 13.82
CA THR A 208 -15.52 18.63 12.94
C THR A 208 -16.78 18.33 13.75
N VAL A 209 -16.71 17.41 14.72
CA VAL A 209 -17.85 17.12 15.60
C VAL A 209 -18.30 18.36 16.38
N LEU A 210 -17.34 19.08 16.95
CA LEU A 210 -17.62 20.28 17.73
C LEU A 210 -18.13 21.45 16.87
N ALA A 211 -17.71 21.54 15.61
CA ALA A 211 -18.12 22.61 14.71
C ALA A 211 -19.47 22.36 14.05
N ASP A 212 -19.72 21.12 13.59
CA ASP A 212 -20.81 20.81 12.67
C ASP A 212 -21.87 19.85 13.25
N ASP A 213 -21.61 19.23 14.40
CA ASP A 213 -22.43 18.15 15.02
C ASP A 213 -22.99 17.14 14.00
N PRO A 214 -22.14 16.49 13.18
CA PRO A 214 -22.60 15.70 12.05
C PRO A 214 -23.15 14.34 12.51
N ALA A 215 -24.28 13.92 11.96
CA ALA A 215 -24.82 12.58 12.23
C ALA A 215 -24.03 11.43 11.56
N LEU A 216 -23.25 11.74 10.51
CA LEU A 216 -22.48 10.79 9.68
C LEU A 216 -23.29 9.60 9.16
N THR A 217 -24.50 9.86 8.64
CA THR A 217 -25.39 8.84 8.08
C THR A 217 -25.57 8.97 6.56
N VAL A 218 -26.18 7.96 5.95
CA VAL A 218 -26.64 7.93 4.56
C VAL A 218 -28.12 8.35 4.52
N ARG A 219 -28.48 9.37 3.74
CA ARG A 219 -29.86 9.92 3.70
C ARG A 219 -30.38 10.14 2.27
N ASP A 220 -29.52 10.60 1.36
CA ASP A 220 -29.88 10.93 -0.03
C ASP A 220 -29.31 9.92 -1.05
N ALA A 221 -29.23 8.65 -0.65
CA ALA A 221 -28.74 7.57 -1.50
C ALA A 221 -29.45 6.26 -1.15
N LYS A 222 -29.30 5.24 -2.02
CA LYS A 222 -29.75 3.88 -1.73
C LYS A 222 -29.15 3.42 -0.41
N SER A 223 -29.99 2.96 0.51
CA SER A 223 -29.53 2.52 1.83
C SER A 223 -28.57 1.35 1.68
N PRO A 224 -27.38 1.41 2.32
CA PRO A 224 -26.46 0.28 2.32
C PRO A 224 -27.06 -0.89 3.11
N ARG A 225 -26.63 -2.11 2.81
CA ARG A 225 -27.05 -3.31 3.55
C ARG A 225 -26.66 -3.22 5.03
N VAL A 226 -25.48 -2.65 5.30
CA VAL A 226 -24.97 -2.39 6.65
C VAL A 226 -24.63 -0.91 6.74
N PRO A 227 -25.22 -0.14 7.68
CA PRO A 227 -24.82 1.24 7.90
C PRO A 227 -23.34 1.34 8.28
N PRO A 228 -22.60 2.34 7.76
CA PRO A 228 -21.19 2.51 8.08
C PRO A 228 -20.99 2.84 9.57
N VAL A 229 -19.95 2.25 10.17
CA VAL A 229 -19.48 2.59 11.52
C VAL A 229 -19.03 4.05 11.52
N ARG A 230 -19.42 4.81 12.54
CA ARG A 230 -19.07 6.24 12.64
C ARG A 230 -17.89 6.39 13.56
N VAL A 231 -16.79 6.92 13.04
CA VAL A 231 -15.50 6.97 13.74
C VAL A 231 -15.12 8.43 14.03
N VAL A 232 -14.76 8.71 15.27
CA VAL A 232 -14.28 10.03 15.70
C VAL A 232 -12.82 9.90 16.14
N PHE A 233 -11.92 10.56 15.44
CA PHE A 233 -10.52 10.68 15.84
C PHE A 233 -10.38 11.84 16.82
N SER A 234 -9.93 11.54 18.03
CA SER A 234 -9.86 12.50 19.14
C SER A 234 -8.55 12.35 19.90
N ARG A 235 -8.02 13.47 20.41
CA ARG A 235 -6.89 13.41 21.33
C ARG A 235 -7.35 12.97 22.73
N SER A 236 -8.39 13.62 23.25
CA SER A 236 -8.86 13.45 24.63
C SER A 236 -9.99 12.43 24.81
N GLY A 237 -10.52 11.87 23.71
CA GLY A 237 -11.68 10.98 23.75
C GLY A 237 -13.01 11.64 24.17
N ARG A 238 -13.03 12.94 24.48
CA ARG A 238 -14.21 13.62 25.05
C ARG A 238 -15.28 13.98 24.01
N LEU A 239 -15.97 12.98 23.46
CA LEU A 239 -17.13 13.18 22.59
C LEU A 239 -18.31 13.73 23.41
N PRO A 240 -18.87 14.92 23.09
CA PRO A 240 -20.03 15.44 23.82
C PRO A 240 -21.20 14.45 23.76
N VAL A 241 -21.74 14.06 24.92
CA VAL A 241 -22.91 13.15 25.01
C VAL A 241 -24.18 13.75 24.41
N THR A 242 -24.22 15.07 24.24
CA THR A 242 -25.29 15.80 23.56
C THR A 242 -25.15 15.83 22.03
N SER A 243 -24.04 15.31 21.48
CA SER A 243 -23.83 15.26 20.03
C SER A 243 -24.83 14.33 19.34
N ALA A 244 -25.15 14.62 18.08
CA ALA A 244 -25.97 13.76 17.24
C ALA A 244 -25.41 12.33 17.14
N LEU A 245 -24.08 12.19 17.19
CA LEU A 245 -23.39 10.89 17.20
C LEU A 245 -23.72 10.10 18.47
N ALA A 246 -23.49 10.68 19.66
CA ALA A 246 -23.75 10.01 20.93
C ALA A 246 -25.24 9.68 21.10
N ALA A 247 -26.13 10.62 20.74
CA ALA A 247 -27.58 10.45 20.85
C ALA A 247 -28.12 9.26 20.02
N THR A 248 -27.41 8.87 18.96
CA THR A 248 -27.83 7.80 18.04
C THR A 248 -26.89 6.58 18.04
N ALA A 249 -25.93 6.51 18.98
CA ALA A 249 -24.88 5.50 18.98
C ALA A 249 -25.39 4.06 19.17
N ARG A 250 -26.53 3.90 19.88
CA ARG A 250 -27.20 2.60 20.03
C ARG A 250 -27.89 2.09 18.75
N GLN A 251 -28.13 2.96 17.78
CA GLN A 251 -28.79 2.61 16.51
C GLN A 251 -27.75 2.32 15.42
N ILE A 252 -26.69 3.12 15.38
CA ILE A 252 -25.57 2.96 14.46
C ILE A 252 -24.29 3.06 15.27
N PRO A 253 -23.36 2.10 15.20
CA PRO A 253 -22.15 2.11 16.03
C PRO A 253 -21.35 3.41 15.92
N VAL A 254 -20.84 3.88 17.05
CA VAL A 254 -19.90 5.02 17.13
C VAL A 254 -18.64 4.56 17.86
N LEU A 255 -17.49 4.74 17.22
CA LEU A 255 -16.17 4.49 17.79
C LEU A 255 -15.43 5.82 17.99
N VAL A 256 -14.89 6.05 19.18
CA VAL A 256 -14.01 7.19 19.46
C VAL A 256 -12.58 6.69 19.60
N MET A 257 -11.75 6.98 18.60
CA MET A 257 -10.32 6.64 18.62
C MET A 257 -9.58 7.72 19.41
N ALA A 258 -9.09 7.39 20.60
CA ALA A 258 -8.57 8.36 21.57
C ALA A 258 -7.10 8.10 21.95
N GLN A 259 -6.27 9.15 21.99
CA GLN A 259 -4.89 9.04 22.49
C GLN A 259 -4.83 9.01 24.02
N GLU A 260 -5.63 9.85 24.65
CA GLU A 260 -5.78 9.95 26.10
C GLU A 260 -7.16 9.39 26.48
N VAL A 261 -7.16 8.47 27.43
CA VAL A 261 -8.39 7.84 27.94
C VAL A 261 -8.60 8.26 29.39
N ASP A 262 -9.74 8.90 29.63
CA ASP A 262 -10.28 9.14 30.97
C ASP A 262 -11.24 7.99 31.32
N PRO A 263 -10.88 7.09 32.26
CA PRO A 263 -11.71 5.94 32.61
C PRO A 263 -13.11 6.33 33.09
N ALA A 264 -13.26 7.47 33.77
CA ALA A 264 -14.58 7.91 34.24
C ALA A 264 -15.45 8.36 33.06
N TYR A 265 -14.85 9.04 32.07
CA TYR A 265 -15.58 9.48 30.88
C TYR A 265 -15.87 8.34 29.91
N GLU A 266 -15.00 7.33 29.84
CA GLU A 266 -15.24 6.09 29.08
C GLU A 266 -16.53 5.39 29.54
N VAL A 267 -16.74 5.27 30.87
CA VAL A 267 -17.98 4.73 31.43
C VAL A 267 -19.19 5.54 30.97
N THR A 268 -19.10 6.87 31.01
CA THR A 268 -20.17 7.75 30.51
C THR A 268 -20.45 7.51 29.03
N LEU A 269 -19.43 7.44 28.16
CA LEU A 269 -19.63 7.17 26.73
C LEU A 269 -20.28 5.80 26.49
N HIS A 270 -19.84 4.79 27.23
CA HIS A 270 -20.40 3.45 27.16
C HIS A 270 -21.90 3.42 27.53
N GLU A 271 -22.35 4.22 28.52
CA GLU A 271 -23.77 4.37 28.85
C GLU A 271 -24.60 4.89 27.66
N PHE A 272 -24.02 5.74 26.80
CA PHE A 272 -24.67 6.22 25.58
C PHE A 272 -24.52 5.25 24.39
N GLY A 273 -23.82 4.13 24.56
CA GLY A 273 -23.55 3.14 23.51
C GLY A 273 -22.40 3.53 22.58
N VAL A 274 -21.52 4.44 23.02
CA VAL A 274 -20.31 4.84 22.31
C VAL A 274 -19.13 4.01 22.83
N GLU A 275 -18.41 3.34 21.94
CA GLU A 275 -17.18 2.62 22.29
C GLU A 275 -15.98 3.57 22.17
N LEU A 276 -15.20 3.69 23.24
CA LEU A 276 -13.91 4.36 23.21
C LEU A 276 -12.81 3.34 22.92
N VAL A 277 -11.90 3.67 22.01
CA VAL A 277 -10.79 2.79 21.62
C VAL A 277 -9.47 3.56 21.78
N PRO A 278 -8.58 3.13 22.69
CA PRO A 278 -7.25 3.72 22.81
C PRO A 278 -6.45 3.54 21.51
N ALA A 279 -5.85 4.63 21.02
CA ALA A 279 -4.94 4.63 19.87
C ALA A 279 -3.98 5.82 19.96
N ALA A 280 -2.67 5.58 20.04
CA ALA A 280 -1.68 6.63 20.19
C ALA A 280 -1.45 7.43 18.90
N SER A 281 -1.81 6.87 17.74
CA SER A 281 -1.62 7.49 16.42
C SER A 281 -2.76 7.17 15.45
N PRO A 282 -2.93 7.94 14.36
CA PRO A 282 -3.86 7.59 13.29
C PRO A 282 -3.59 6.19 12.71
N ARG A 283 -2.32 5.80 12.60
CA ARG A 283 -1.93 4.46 12.12
C ARG A 283 -2.44 3.34 13.03
N GLU A 284 -2.29 3.49 14.34
CA GLU A 284 -2.82 2.53 15.33
C GLU A 284 -4.34 2.49 15.30
N ALA A 285 -5.00 3.65 15.20
CA ALA A 285 -6.44 3.73 15.09
C ALA A 285 -6.95 2.95 13.86
N LEU A 286 -6.31 3.13 12.70
CA LEU A 286 -6.64 2.40 11.49
C LEU A 286 -6.42 0.88 11.65
N ARG A 287 -5.34 0.44 12.31
CA ARG A 287 -5.14 -0.99 12.63
C ARG A 287 -6.24 -1.55 13.55
N ALA A 288 -6.63 -0.79 14.57
CA ALA A 288 -7.70 -1.17 15.48
C ALA A 288 -9.07 -1.29 14.79
N LEU A 289 -9.33 -0.44 13.78
CA LEU A 289 -10.50 -0.57 12.91
C LEU A 289 -10.42 -1.82 12.03
N ARG A 290 -9.26 -2.12 11.44
CA ARG A 290 -9.07 -3.33 10.64
C ARG A 290 -9.32 -4.60 11.44
N ALA A 291 -8.86 -4.63 12.70
CA ALA A 291 -9.10 -5.74 13.63
C ALA A 291 -10.59 -5.92 13.99
N ARG A 292 -11.39 -4.86 13.89
CA ARG A 292 -12.86 -4.88 14.05
C ARG A 292 -13.60 -5.19 12.74
N GLY A 293 -12.89 -5.60 11.70
CA GLY A 293 -13.48 -6.00 10.42
C GLY A 293 -13.76 -4.86 9.44
N VAL A 294 -13.38 -3.61 9.77
CA VAL A 294 -13.48 -2.48 8.83
C VAL A 294 -12.46 -2.67 7.71
N GLN A 295 -12.91 -2.84 6.47
CA GLN A 295 -12.01 -2.97 5.31
C GLN A 295 -11.74 -1.62 4.64
N SER A 296 -12.69 -0.69 4.77
CA SER A 296 -12.65 0.60 4.09
C SER A 296 -13.21 1.72 4.97
N ILE A 297 -12.58 2.89 4.92
CA ILE A 297 -13.03 4.09 5.63
C ILE A 297 -13.00 5.32 4.73
N LEU A 298 -14.10 6.07 4.73
CA LEU A 298 -14.19 7.42 4.17
C LEU A 298 -13.92 8.43 5.28
N VAL A 299 -12.81 9.16 5.20
CA VAL A 299 -12.50 10.22 6.16
C VAL A 299 -12.93 11.56 5.58
N GLU A 300 -13.76 12.27 6.35
CA GLU A 300 -14.31 13.57 6.01
C GLU A 300 -13.83 14.63 7.00
N GLY A 301 -13.40 15.77 6.46
CA GLY A 301 -13.26 17.00 7.24
C GLY A 301 -12.06 17.09 8.19
N GLY A 302 -11.81 18.34 8.61
CA GLY A 302 -10.76 18.71 9.55
C GLY A 302 -9.36 18.77 8.93
N ALA A 303 -8.83 19.98 8.71
CA ALA A 303 -7.48 20.21 8.18
C ALA A 303 -6.38 19.44 8.95
N ARG A 304 -6.55 19.28 10.27
CA ARG A 304 -5.59 18.57 11.11
C ARG A 304 -5.56 17.06 10.86
N LEU A 305 -6.72 16.40 10.86
CA LEU A 305 -6.80 14.96 10.61
C LEU A 305 -6.45 14.65 9.15
N ALA A 306 -6.98 15.43 8.21
CA ALA A 306 -6.65 15.32 6.80
C ALA A 306 -5.14 15.44 6.56
N GLY A 307 -4.49 16.45 7.15
CA GLY A 307 -3.05 16.62 7.09
C GLY A 307 -2.28 15.44 7.70
N ALA A 308 -2.64 15.01 8.91
CA ALA A 308 -1.99 13.88 9.57
C ALA A 308 -2.05 12.61 8.70
N LEU A 309 -3.23 12.25 8.19
CA LEU A 309 -3.37 11.07 7.34
C LEU A 309 -2.60 11.19 6.03
N LEU A 310 -2.71 12.33 5.34
CA LEU A 310 -2.12 12.51 4.02
C LEU A 310 -0.58 12.51 4.08
N PHE A 311 0.00 13.23 5.05
CA PHE A 311 1.46 13.38 5.15
C PHE A 311 2.15 12.25 5.91
N GLU A 312 1.41 11.41 6.65
CA GLU A 312 1.92 10.13 7.18
C GLU A 312 1.82 8.96 6.18
N GLY A 313 1.39 9.22 4.93
CA GLY A 313 1.23 8.20 3.90
C GLY A 313 0.13 7.18 4.21
N LEU A 314 -0.92 7.62 4.92
CA LEU A 314 -2.03 6.78 5.36
C LEU A 314 -3.27 6.90 4.47
N VAL A 315 -3.26 7.77 3.46
CA VAL A 315 -4.36 7.93 2.49
C VAL A 315 -4.04 7.15 1.23
N ASP A 316 -4.96 6.29 0.79
CA ASP A 316 -4.83 5.54 -0.46
C ASP A 316 -5.53 6.24 -1.63
N ARG A 317 -6.62 6.96 -1.35
CA ARG A 317 -7.38 7.72 -2.33
C ARG A 317 -7.76 9.10 -1.81
N LEU A 318 -7.56 10.13 -2.64
CA LEU A 318 -7.97 11.49 -2.34
C LEU A 318 -9.09 11.92 -3.27
N ILE A 319 -10.22 12.36 -2.70
CA ILE A 319 -11.34 12.93 -3.43
C ILE A 319 -11.43 14.41 -3.06
N VAL A 320 -11.38 15.29 -4.05
CA VAL A 320 -11.47 16.73 -3.85
C VAL A 320 -12.65 17.27 -4.61
N PHE A 321 -13.60 17.86 -3.89
CA PHE A 321 -14.65 18.70 -4.46
C PHE A 321 -14.21 20.15 -4.41
N THR A 322 -14.19 20.82 -5.54
CA THR A 322 -13.84 22.25 -5.64
C THR A 322 -15.10 23.04 -5.98
N ALA A 323 -15.53 23.89 -5.04
CA ALA A 323 -16.60 24.85 -5.23
C ALA A 323 -16.09 26.11 -5.94
N PRO A 324 -16.88 26.77 -6.79
CA PRO A 324 -16.48 27.94 -7.58
C PRO A 324 -16.49 29.25 -6.76
N VAL A 325 -15.86 29.23 -5.58
CA VAL A 325 -15.77 30.36 -4.65
C VAL A 325 -14.33 30.59 -4.23
N VAL A 326 -13.98 31.83 -3.87
CA VAL A 326 -12.69 32.22 -3.28
C VAL A 326 -12.97 32.78 -1.89
N LEU A 327 -12.36 32.20 -0.85
CA LEU A 327 -12.61 32.62 0.54
C LEU A 327 -11.60 33.65 1.05
N GLY A 328 -10.40 33.69 0.45
CA GLY A 328 -9.40 34.71 0.69
C GLY A 328 -8.66 34.57 2.02
N ALA A 329 -7.99 35.65 2.43
CA ALA A 329 -7.12 35.66 3.60
C ALA A 329 -7.86 35.30 4.90
N GLY A 330 -7.21 34.48 5.74
CA GLY A 330 -7.78 34.01 7.02
C GLY A 330 -8.63 32.74 6.93
N ALA A 331 -8.96 32.30 5.71
CA ALA A 331 -9.64 31.03 5.48
C ALA A 331 -8.79 29.82 5.93
N LEU A 332 -9.46 28.71 6.30
CA LEU A 332 -8.78 27.47 6.67
C LEU A 332 -8.30 26.74 5.42
N ASN A 333 -7.02 26.86 5.07
CA ASN A 333 -6.50 26.05 3.98
C ASN A 333 -6.54 24.53 4.31
N ALA A 334 -6.99 23.71 3.36
CA ALA A 334 -7.11 22.26 3.53
C ALA A 334 -5.76 21.57 3.79
N PHE A 335 -4.69 22.16 3.26
CA PHE A 335 -3.32 21.67 3.33
C PHE A 335 -2.47 22.53 4.27
N LEU A 336 -3.08 23.20 5.25
CA LEU A 336 -2.38 24.08 6.20
C LEU A 336 -1.19 23.42 6.91
N LEU A 337 -1.28 22.11 7.19
CA LEU A 337 -0.22 21.35 7.83
C LEU A 337 0.74 20.67 6.83
N ALA A 338 0.60 20.95 5.54
CA ALA A 338 1.48 20.39 4.54
C ALA A 338 2.91 20.89 4.73
N PRO A 339 3.92 20.00 4.65
CA PRO A 339 5.29 20.46 4.57
C PRO A 339 5.47 21.30 3.31
N SER A 340 6.24 22.38 3.40
CA SER A 340 6.59 23.22 2.25
C SER A 340 7.39 22.39 1.24
N GLN A 341 6.99 22.42 -0.03
CA GLN A 341 7.69 21.71 -1.10
C GLN A 341 7.93 22.64 -2.28
N ARG A 342 8.98 22.36 -3.05
CA ARG A 342 9.18 23.02 -4.34
C ARG A 342 8.24 22.39 -5.37
N ALA A 343 7.77 23.18 -6.32
CA ALA A 343 6.82 22.73 -7.33
C ALA A 343 7.39 21.64 -8.27
N ASP A 344 8.71 21.59 -8.44
CA ASP A 344 9.43 20.61 -9.25
C ASP A 344 9.63 19.27 -8.51
N SER A 345 9.68 19.29 -7.18
CA SER A 345 9.87 18.09 -6.34
C SER A 345 8.59 17.52 -5.74
N ALA A 346 7.47 18.22 -5.87
CA ALA A 346 6.21 17.80 -5.28
C ALA A 346 5.68 16.52 -5.96
N PRO A 347 5.33 15.48 -5.19
CA PRO A 347 4.84 14.23 -5.75
C PRO A 347 3.58 14.48 -6.57
N ARG A 348 3.55 13.94 -7.79
CA ARG A 348 2.40 14.07 -8.68
C ARG A 348 1.40 12.96 -8.35
N MET A 349 0.14 13.34 -8.18
CA MET A 349 -0.94 12.40 -7.97
C MET A 349 -1.55 12.03 -9.32
N ARG A 350 -1.87 10.74 -9.52
CA ARG A 350 -2.53 10.28 -10.74
C ARG A 350 -4.02 10.57 -10.66
N VAL A 351 -4.54 11.30 -11.63
CA VAL A 351 -5.99 11.56 -11.74
C VAL A 351 -6.67 10.29 -12.23
N ILE A 352 -7.62 9.78 -11.43
CA ILE A 352 -8.46 8.63 -11.78
C ILE A 352 -9.72 9.11 -12.49
N GLU A 353 -10.34 10.16 -11.98
CA GLU A 353 -11.66 10.59 -12.42
C GLU A 353 -11.84 12.10 -12.23
N ARG A 354 -12.60 12.71 -13.14
CA ARG A 354 -13.11 14.07 -13.03
C ARG A 354 -14.58 14.08 -13.40
N GLN A 355 -15.39 14.71 -12.56
CA GLN A 355 -16.83 14.80 -12.79
C GLN A 355 -17.37 16.12 -12.26
N VAL A 356 -18.32 16.70 -12.98
CA VAL A 356 -19.01 17.93 -12.59
C VAL A 356 -20.31 17.58 -11.85
N PHE A 357 -20.57 18.26 -10.75
CA PHE A 357 -21.79 18.15 -9.94
C PHE A 357 -22.38 19.53 -9.70
N GLY A 358 -23.40 19.90 -10.48
CA GLY A 358 -23.86 21.28 -10.52
C GLY A 358 -22.71 22.19 -11.00
N ASP A 359 -22.34 23.17 -10.18
CA ASP A 359 -21.21 24.06 -10.45
C ASP A 359 -19.88 23.61 -9.80
N ASP A 360 -19.90 22.51 -9.03
CA ASP A 360 -18.70 21.98 -8.38
C ASP A 360 -17.94 20.99 -9.29
N LEU A 361 -16.62 20.92 -9.13
CA LEU A 361 -15.78 19.92 -9.78
C LEU A 361 -15.28 18.89 -8.75
N MET A 362 -15.61 17.62 -8.95
CA MET A 362 -14.97 16.50 -8.25
C MET A 362 -13.75 16.02 -9.04
N THR A 363 -12.61 15.87 -8.36
CA THR A 363 -11.45 15.14 -8.87
C THR A 363 -11.05 14.03 -7.91
N VAL A 364 -10.88 12.81 -8.43
CA VAL A 364 -10.38 11.66 -7.69
C VAL A 364 -8.93 11.41 -8.07
N TYR A 365 -8.08 11.30 -7.06
CA TYR A 365 -6.66 11.05 -7.19
C TYR A 365 -6.29 9.70 -6.57
N ALA A 366 -5.52 8.91 -7.32
CA ALA A 366 -4.72 7.84 -6.76
C ALA A 366 -3.48 8.46 -6.16
N LEU A 367 -3.22 8.12 -4.90
CA LEU A 367 -1.95 8.41 -4.26
C LEU A 367 -1.11 7.17 -4.50
N ASP A 368 -0.12 7.27 -5.37
CA ASP A 368 0.97 6.29 -5.36
C ASP A 368 1.54 6.37 -3.95
N ALA A 369 1.64 5.22 -3.26
CA ALA A 369 2.17 5.18 -1.91
C ALA A 369 3.47 5.99 -1.89
N ALA A 370 3.42 7.17 -1.28
CA ALA A 370 4.61 7.97 -1.05
C ALA A 370 5.44 7.16 -0.06
N GLY A 371 6.34 6.33 -0.60
CA GLY A 371 6.97 5.22 0.09
C GLY A 371 6.43 3.87 -0.35
N GLY A 372 6.75 3.45 -1.58
CA GLY A 372 7.03 2.02 -1.77
C GLY A 372 8.08 1.63 -0.73
N ALA A 373 7.95 0.45 -0.13
CA ALA A 373 9.03 -0.09 0.68
C ALA A 373 10.31 -0.03 -0.18
N VAL A 374 11.26 0.81 0.21
CA VAL A 374 12.57 0.86 -0.44
C VAL A 374 13.17 -0.53 -0.23
N MET A 375 13.31 -1.29 -1.30
CA MET A 375 13.91 -2.62 -1.27
C MET A 375 15.23 -2.57 -2.03
N PHE A 376 16.22 -3.20 -1.43
CA PHE A 376 17.50 -3.52 -2.02
C PHE A 376 17.61 -5.04 -2.11
N THR A 377 18.57 -5.53 -2.87
CA THR A 377 18.86 -6.96 -3.02
C THR A 377 20.23 -7.37 -2.49
N GLY A 378 21.04 -6.39 -2.04
CA GLY A 378 22.44 -6.61 -1.76
C GLY A 378 23.25 -6.92 -3.02
N LEU A 379 22.75 -6.55 -4.20
CA LEU A 379 23.48 -6.66 -5.45
C LEU A 379 24.13 -5.30 -5.73
N VAL A 380 25.41 -5.21 -5.39
CA VAL A 380 26.21 -4.03 -5.66
C VAL A 380 26.25 -3.77 -7.16
N ASP A 381 25.72 -2.62 -7.57
CA ASP A 381 25.69 -2.20 -8.98
C ASP A 381 26.79 -1.17 -9.29
N ASP A 382 27.45 -0.60 -8.26
CA ASP A 382 28.65 0.23 -8.39
C ASP A 382 29.53 0.22 -7.13
N VAL A 383 30.81 0.57 -7.28
CA VAL A 383 31.72 0.86 -6.16
C VAL A 383 32.19 2.29 -6.25
N GLY A 384 31.67 3.14 -5.36
CA GLY A 384 32.01 4.55 -5.27
C GLY A 384 33.15 4.86 -4.30
N ALA A 385 33.47 6.14 -4.15
CA ALA A 385 34.46 6.62 -3.19
C ALA A 385 34.05 7.96 -2.57
N ILE A 386 34.34 8.14 -1.28
CA ILE A 386 34.09 9.41 -0.59
C ILE A 386 35.12 10.45 -1.05
N THR A 387 34.65 11.56 -1.58
CA THR A 387 35.48 12.67 -2.09
C THR A 387 35.47 13.89 -1.19
N ALA A 388 34.46 14.04 -0.34
CA ALA A 388 34.40 15.09 0.67
C ALA A 388 33.57 14.63 1.88
N VAL A 389 33.92 15.14 3.06
CA VAL A 389 33.15 14.96 4.30
C VAL A 389 32.94 16.31 4.96
N GLN A 390 31.73 16.58 5.42
CA GLN A 390 31.38 17.78 6.15
C GLN A 390 30.66 17.42 7.45
N ASP A 391 31.17 17.93 8.56
CA ASP A 391 30.59 17.75 9.88
C ASP A 391 29.61 18.89 10.19
N GLY A 392 28.42 18.56 10.69
CA GLY A 392 27.40 19.53 11.07
C GLY A 392 26.71 19.16 12.37
N ALA A 393 25.92 20.09 12.92
CA ALA A 393 25.21 19.88 14.19
C ALA A 393 24.15 18.76 14.16
N ALA A 394 23.72 18.34 12.96
CA ALA A 394 22.69 17.32 12.76
C ALA A 394 23.22 15.96 12.27
N GLY A 395 24.54 15.81 12.09
CA GLY A 395 25.17 14.60 11.55
C GLY A 395 26.36 14.88 10.64
N ARG A 396 26.69 13.93 9.76
CA ARG A 396 27.77 14.05 8.77
C ARG A 396 27.21 13.99 7.36
N GLU A 397 27.74 14.82 6.46
CA GLU A 397 27.45 14.80 5.03
C GLU A 397 28.66 14.29 4.24
N PHE A 398 28.40 13.45 3.26
CA PHE A 398 29.42 12.81 2.44
C PHE A 398 29.13 13.10 0.97
N ARG A 399 30.16 13.49 0.21
CA ARG A 399 30.12 13.48 -1.25
C ARG A 399 30.76 12.20 -1.75
N VAL A 400 30.06 11.47 -2.61
CA VAL A 400 30.48 10.16 -3.15
C VAL A 400 30.61 10.26 -4.67
N SER A 401 31.75 9.86 -5.21
CA SER A 401 31.91 9.62 -6.65
C SER A 401 31.37 8.24 -7.03
N CYS A 402 30.71 8.11 -8.16
CA CYS A 402 30.09 6.88 -8.66
C CYS A 402 30.03 6.86 -10.19
N ARG A 403 29.50 5.79 -10.77
CA ARG A 403 29.25 5.62 -12.21
C ARG A 403 27.87 6.10 -12.64
N TYR A 404 26.96 6.32 -11.70
CA TYR A 404 25.60 6.74 -12.00
C TYR A 404 25.58 8.10 -12.72
N GLN A 405 24.72 8.23 -13.73
CA GLN A 405 24.62 9.43 -14.56
C GLN A 405 23.29 10.16 -14.37
N ASP A 406 22.30 9.47 -13.82
CA ASP A 406 20.88 9.80 -13.84
C ASP A 406 20.24 9.78 -12.44
N LEU A 407 21.05 9.96 -11.39
CA LEU A 407 20.53 10.02 -10.02
C LEU A 407 19.59 11.21 -9.84
N ALA A 408 18.51 10.99 -9.09
CA ALA A 408 17.61 12.06 -8.68
C ALA A 408 17.84 12.45 -7.21
N ARG A 409 17.64 13.74 -6.90
CA ARG A 409 17.56 14.20 -5.52
C ARG A 409 16.38 13.52 -4.81
N GLY A 410 16.60 13.04 -3.59
CA GLY A 410 15.62 12.30 -2.80
C GLY A 410 15.59 10.80 -3.09
N GLU A 411 16.36 10.31 -4.07
CA GLU A 411 16.52 8.89 -4.32
C GLU A 411 17.24 8.20 -3.16
N SER A 412 16.84 6.96 -2.86
CA SER A 412 17.49 6.14 -1.83
C SER A 412 18.57 5.28 -2.47
N ILE A 413 19.78 5.36 -1.92
CA ILE A 413 20.93 4.54 -2.32
C ILE A 413 21.45 3.83 -1.07
N ALA A 414 21.62 2.52 -1.14
CA ALA A 414 22.34 1.78 -0.11
C ALA A 414 23.84 2.09 -0.28
N CYS A 415 24.43 2.75 0.71
CA CYS A 415 25.85 3.04 0.78
C CYS A 415 26.46 2.11 1.84
N GLN A 416 27.26 1.14 1.42
CA GLN A 416 27.79 0.08 2.27
C GLN A 416 26.68 -0.63 3.08
N GLY A 417 25.50 -0.83 2.47
CA GLY A 417 24.34 -1.44 3.14
C GLY A 417 23.53 -0.50 4.04
N ALA A 418 23.92 0.77 4.21
CA ALA A 418 23.08 1.77 4.88
C ALA A 418 22.27 2.55 3.84
N CYS A 419 20.94 2.51 3.93
CA CYS A 419 20.05 3.31 3.09
C CYS A 419 20.21 4.79 3.42
N LEU A 420 20.73 5.56 2.46
CA LEU A 420 20.91 7.00 2.59
C LEU A 420 20.20 7.73 1.45
N THR A 421 19.66 8.91 1.76
CA THR A 421 18.93 9.73 0.79
C THR A 421 19.86 10.72 0.10
N VAL A 422 19.83 10.71 -1.24
CA VAL A 422 20.59 11.65 -2.09
C VAL A 422 20.10 13.09 -1.84
N ARG A 423 21.01 13.99 -1.46
CA ARG A 423 20.71 15.42 -1.23
C ARG A 423 21.00 16.28 -2.44
N GLU A 424 22.15 16.08 -3.06
CA GLU A 424 22.58 16.71 -4.31
C GLU A 424 23.24 15.66 -5.19
N CYS A 425 23.19 15.83 -6.50
CA CYS A 425 23.79 14.90 -7.44
C CYS A 425 24.16 15.59 -8.75
N GLY A 426 25.06 14.96 -9.48
CA GLY A 426 25.38 15.26 -10.86
C GLY A 426 25.99 14.02 -11.55
N PRO A 427 26.36 14.13 -12.82
CA PRO A 427 27.00 13.04 -13.54
C PRO A 427 28.22 12.51 -12.80
N GLY A 428 28.16 11.25 -12.35
CA GLY A 428 29.23 10.56 -11.64
C GLY A 428 29.45 10.95 -10.18
N TRP A 429 28.52 11.68 -9.52
CA TRP A 429 28.64 11.96 -8.09
C TRP A 429 27.30 12.29 -7.42
N PHE A 430 27.23 12.08 -6.11
CA PHE A 430 26.10 12.52 -5.27
C PHE A 430 26.55 12.87 -3.86
N THR A 431 25.66 13.50 -3.08
CA THR A 431 25.83 13.72 -1.64
C THR A 431 24.74 13.01 -0.86
N VAL A 432 25.10 12.54 0.32
CA VAL A 432 24.20 11.91 1.29
C VAL A 432 24.51 12.44 2.69
N ALA A 433 23.50 12.50 3.55
CA ALA A 433 23.70 12.84 4.96
C ALA A 433 23.29 11.66 5.85
N ALA A 434 24.10 11.41 6.87
CA ALA A 434 23.82 10.46 7.93
C ALA A 434 23.53 11.21 9.23
N VAL A 435 22.32 11.01 9.76
CA VAL A 435 21.87 11.59 11.03
C VAL A 435 22.50 10.86 12.22
N VAL A 436 22.54 11.51 13.38
CA VAL A 436 23.21 11.01 14.60
C VAL A 436 22.82 9.57 14.95
N THR A 437 21.54 9.21 14.86
CA THR A 437 21.06 7.84 15.14
C THR A 437 21.64 6.78 14.20
N THR A 438 21.97 7.15 12.96
CA THR A 438 22.66 6.29 12.00
C THR A 438 24.15 6.22 12.33
N LEU A 439 24.77 7.33 12.71
CA LEU A 439 26.19 7.38 13.07
C LEU A 439 26.51 6.49 14.28
N ASP A 440 25.64 6.47 15.29
CA ASP A 440 25.87 5.71 16.53
C ASP A 440 25.73 4.19 16.38
N ARG A 441 25.09 3.74 15.30
CA ARG A 441 24.74 2.32 15.08
C ARG A 441 25.46 1.68 13.91
N THR A 442 26.29 2.44 13.20
CA THR A 442 26.94 2.02 11.96
C THR A 442 28.40 2.49 11.92
N THR A 443 29.17 1.99 10.96
CA THR A 443 30.53 2.46 10.69
C THR A 443 30.57 3.83 10.02
N VAL A 444 29.41 4.38 9.60
CA VAL A 444 29.30 5.64 8.84
C VAL A 444 29.94 6.81 9.59
N GLY A 445 29.88 6.82 10.93
CA GLY A 445 30.54 7.81 11.76
C GLY A 445 32.05 7.92 11.52
N GLY A 446 32.72 6.80 11.21
CA GLY A 446 34.16 6.74 10.99
C GLY A 446 34.61 6.98 9.56
N TRP A 447 33.69 7.21 8.62
CA TRP A 447 34.04 7.34 7.20
C TRP A 447 34.86 8.60 6.91
N GLN A 448 35.84 8.47 6.01
CA GLN A 448 36.79 9.52 5.64
C GLN A 448 36.91 9.61 4.11
N VAL A 449 37.46 10.74 3.63
CA VAL A 449 37.81 10.91 2.21
C VAL A 449 38.74 9.79 1.75
N GLY A 450 38.46 9.23 0.58
CA GLY A 450 39.19 8.10 -0.01
C GLY A 450 38.58 6.72 0.30
N ARG A 451 37.65 6.62 1.27
CA ARG A 451 36.97 5.34 1.56
C ARG A 451 36.12 4.91 0.37
N ARG A 452 36.29 3.66 -0.05
CA ARG A 452 35.44 3.01 -1.06
C ARG A 452 34.13 2.53 -0.44
N LEU A 453 33.04 2.58 -1.21
CA LEU A 453 31.71 2.17 -0.77
C LEU A 453 31.07 1.25 -1.82
N ASN A 454 30.47 0.15 -1.38
CA ASN A 454 29.49 -0.60 -2.16
C ASN A 454 28.23 0.25 -2.31
N LEU A 455 27.76 0.43 -3.54
CA LEU A 455 26.57 1.20 -3.86
C LEU A 455 25.53 0.31 -4.54
N GLU A 456 24.28 0.50 -4.16
CA GLU A 456 23.12 -0.15 -4.80
C GLU A 456 21.96 0.84 -4.86
N ARG A 457 21.35 1.00 -6.04
CA ARG A 457 20.11 1.77 -6.19
C ARG A 457 18.93 0.97 -5.65
N SER A 458 17.95 1.67 -5.08
CA SER A 458 16.71 1.01 -4.65
C SER A 458 15.96 0.40 -5.84
N LEU A 459 15.45 -0.83 -5.66
CA LEU A 459 14.63 -1.49 -6.66
C LEU A 459 13.26 -0.83 -6.80
N ARG A 460 12.80 -0.77 -8.04
CA ARG A 460 11.43 -0.39 -8.39
C ARG A 460 10.55 -1.63 -8.46
N VAL A 461 9.26 -1.43 -8.22
CA VAL A 461 8.27 -2.49 -8.39
C VAL A 461 8.30 -2.97 -9.85
N GLY A 462 8.61 -4.24 -10.07
CA GLY A 462 8.76 -4.85 -11.39
C GLY A 462 10.20 -5.14 -11.80
N ASP A 463 11.20 -4.66 -11.06
CA ASP A 463 12.60 -5.01 -11.27
C ASP A 463 12.85 -6.48 -10.90
N ARG A 464 13.88 -7.09 -11.51
CA ARG A 464 14.25 -8.48 -11.23
C ARG A 464 14.92 -8.57 -9.86
N LEU A 465 14.43 -9.47 -9.00
CA LEU A 465 15.08 -9.81 -7.74
C LEU A 465 16.23 -10.80 -8.01
N GLY A 466 17.47 -10.35 -7.83
CA GLY A 466 18.66 -11.17 -8.06
C GLY A 466 19.43 -11.58 -6.80
N GLY A 467 19.11 -11.01 -5.64
CA GLY A 467 19.63 -11.39 -4.32
C GLY A 467 18.49 -11.70 -3.33
N HIS A 468 18.79 -11.72 -2.03
CA HIS A 468 17.75 -11.76 -0.99
C HIS A 468 17.21 -10.35 -0.71
N ILE A 469 16.10 -10.23 0.00
CA ILE A 469 15.50 -8.92 0.31
C ILE A 469 16.34 -8.23 1.39
N VAL A 470 16.89 -7.07 1.05
CA VAL A 470 17.67 -6.20 1.93
C VAL A 470 16.93 -4.87 2.08
N GLN A 471 16.85 -4.34 3.30
CA GLN A 471 16.14 -3.07 3.58
C GLN A 471 17.09 -1.87 3.59
N GLY A 472 18.41 -2.12 3.61
CA GLY A 472 19.41 -1.09 3.81
C GLY A 472 19.42 -0.60 5.28
N HIS A 473 19.02 -1.48 6.19
CA HIS A 473 18.98 -1.26 7.63
C HIS A 473 20.09 -2.08 8.27
N VAL A 474 21.17 -1.40 8.63
CA VAL A 474 22.26 -2.01 9.40
C VAL A 474 21.72 -2.43 10.77
N ASP A 475 21.54 -3.73 10.97
CA ASP A 475 21.02 -4.27 12.23
C ASP A 475 22.10 -4.29 13.30
N ALA A 476 23.36 -4.50 12.89
CA ALA A 476 24.52 -4.50 13.77
C ALA A 476 25.83 -4.25 13.00
N VAL A 477 26.89 -3.96 13.76
CA VAL A 477 28.28 -3.97 13.26
C VAL A 477 28.96 -5.25 13.74
N GLY A 478 29.49 -6.03 12.81
CA GLY A 478 30.34 -7.18 13.07
C GLY A 478 31.82 -6.86 12.88
N THR A 479 32.69 -7.80 13.25
CA THR A 479 34.14 -7.66 13.12
C THR A 479 34.72 -8.82 12.35
N VAL A 480 35.55 -8.55 11.35
CA VAL A 480 36.28 -9.59 10.61
C VAL A 480 37.31 -10.25 11.52
N MET A 481 37.16 -11.55 11.77
CA MET A 481 38.02 -12.32 12.69
C MET A 481 39.12 -13.07 11.95
N ALA A 482 38.79 -13.60 10.77
CA ALA A 482 39.75 -14.31 9.94
C ALA A 482 39.37 -14.18 8.46
N THR A 483 40.38 -14.15 7.61
CA THR A 483 40.24 -14.26 6.15
C THR A 483 41.14 -15.38 5.67
N SER A 484 40.62 -16.31 4.88
CA SER A 484 41.42 -17.39 4.30
C SER A 484 40.97 -17.70 2.89
N ARG A 485 41.89 -18.22 2.08
CA ARG A 485 41.58 -18.69 0.73
C ARG A 485 41.51 -20.21 0.72
N ARG A 486 40.43 -20.77 0.19
CA ARG A 486 40.31 -22.19 -0.10
C ARG A 486 39.86 -22.34 -1.55
N ASP A 487 40.71 -22.95 -2.38
CA ASP A 487 40.49 -23.09 -3.82
C ASP A 487 40.19 -21.75 -4.52
N ASP A 488 39.02 -21.63 -5.13
CA ASP A 488 38.50 -20.44 -5.81
C ASP A 488 37.65 -19.52 -4.91
N ALA A 489 37.43 -19.91 -3.66
CA ALA A 489 36.62 -19.18 -2.69
C ALA A 489 37.47 -18.42 -1.66
N TRP A 490 37.05 -17.19 -1.36
CA TRP A 490 37.57 -16.41 -0.25
C TRP A 490 36.62 -16.52 0.94
N LEU A 491 37.10 -17.11 2.04
CA LEU A 491 36.34 -17.32 3.26
C LEU A 491 36.61 -16.18 4.23
N ILE A 492 35.55 -15.61 4.79
CA ILE A 492 35.64 -14.57 5.81
C ILE A 492 34.83 -15.03 7.02
N ASP A 493 35.50 -15.11 8.17
CA ASP A 493 34.87 -15.33 9.46
C ASP A 493 34.57 -13.97 10.09
N ILE A 494 33.32 -13.75 10.47
CA ILE A 494 32.82 -12.48 11.01
C ILE A 494 32.19 -12.75 12.37
N ALA A 495 32.72 -12.09 13.40
CA ALA A 495 32.08 -12.04 14.70
C ALA A 495 30.84 -11.15 14.60
N ALA A 496 29.67 -11.70 14.90
CA ALA A 496 28.39 -11.03 14.82
C ALA A 496 27.74 -10.92 16.21
N PRO A 497 27.15 -9.76 16.55
CA PRO A 497 26.42 -9.63 17.81
C PRO A 497 25.26 -10.63 17.93
N PRO A 498 24.84 -11.00 19.16
CA PRO A 498 23.78 -11.99 19.37
C PRO A 498 22.45 -11.68 18.65
N THR A 499 22.16 -10.40 18.42
CA THR A 499 20.98 -9.95 17.68
C THR A 499 20.96 -10.42 16.23
N ILE A 500 22.14 -10.58 15.61
CA ILE A 500 22.33 -11.15 14.27
C ILE A 500 22.42 -12.67 14.35
N GLY A 501 23.13 -13.23 15.33
CA GLY A 501 23.30 -14.68 15.48
C GLY A 501 21.97 -15.46 15.42
N GLN A 502 20.94 -14.93 16.08
CA GLN A 502 19.58 -15.49 16.09
C GLN A 502 18.84 -15.45 14.75
N LEU A 503 19.34 -14.68 13.77
CA LEU A 503 18.78 -14.55 12.43
C LEU A 503 19.54 -15.41 11.40
N LEU A 504 20.68 -15.99 11.80
CA LEU A 504 21.50 -16.79 10.91
C LEU A 504 20.88 -18.16 10.70
N VAL A 505 20.84 -18.58 9.44
CA VAL A 505 20.44 -19.93 9.05
C VAL A 505 21.62 -20.53 8.26
N PRO A 506 22.10 -21.74 8.56
CA PRO A 506 23.10 -22.41 7.72
C PRO A 506 22.61 -22.46 6.26
N HIS A 507 23.45 -22.03 5.32
CA HIS A 507 23.08 -21.86 3.90
C HIS A 507 21.97 -20.84 3.61
N GLY A 508 21.57 -20.06 4.61
CA GLY A 508 20.68 -18.91 4.46
C GLY A 508 21.43 -17.68 3.94
N SER A 509 20.70 -16.57 3.84
CA SER A 509 21.24 -15.30 3.34
C SER A 509 21.62 -14.36 4.47
N ILE A 510 22.66 -13.56 4.25
CA ILE A 510 23.03 -12.43 5.09
C ILE A 510 23.55 -11.30 4.19
N CYS A 511 23.31 -10.05 4.55
CA CYS A 511 23.93 -8.92 3.91
C CYS A 511 25.14 -8.45 4.72
N VAL A 512 26.31 -8.37 4.08
CA VAL A 512 27.56 -7.83 4.65
C VAL A 512 27.97 -6.62 3.83
N ASP A 513 28.03 -5.43 4.45
CA ASP A 513 28.45 -4.19 3.79
C ASP A 513 27.66 -3.86 2.51
N GLY A 514 26.37 -4.21 2.49
CA GLY A 514 25.49 -4.03 1.32
C GLY A 514 25.59 -5.14 0.27
N VAL A 515 26.32 -6.22 0.56
CA VAL A 515 26.46 -7.37 -0.35
C VAL A 515 25.66 -8.56 0.18
N SER A 516 24.75 -9.08 -0.64
CA SER A 516 24.01 -10.31 -0.33
C SER A 516 24.92 -11.52 -0.50
N LEU A 517 25.13 -12.25 0.60
CA LEU A 517 25.98 -13.44 0.68
C LEU A 517 25.22 -14.63 1.26
N THR A 518 25.67 -15.82 0.91
CA THR A 518 25.21 -17.06 1.55
C THR A 518 26.08 -17.35 2.77
N VAL A 519 25.44 -17.65 3.90
CA VAL A 519 26.13 -18.15 5.10
C VAL A 519 26.70 -19.54 4.80
N ASN A 520 28.03 -19.64 4.73
CA ASN A 520 28.73 -20.89 4.45
C ASN A 520 28.65 -21.85 5.65
N SER A 521 28.95 -21.34 6.85
CA SER A 521 28.82 -22.09 8.10
C SER A 521 28.67 -21.13 9.28
N ILE A 522 28.27 -21.68 10.45
CA ILE A 522 28.12 -20.95 11.70
C ILE A 522 28.96 -21.71 12.75
N PRO A 523 30.28 -21.46 12.84
CA PRO A 523 31.17 -22.25 13.69
C PRO A 523 30.95 -22.04 15.20
N GLY A 524 30.25 -20.97 15.59
CA GLY A 524 29.90 -20.63 16.97
C GLY A 524 28.67 -19.72 17.03
N LEU A 525 28.12 -19.50 18.23
CA LEU A 525 26.88 -18.72 18.42
C LEU A 525 26.98 -17.26 17.95
N ASP A 526 28.20 -16.72 17.90
CA ASP A 526 28.54 -15.35 17.55
C ASP A 526 29.50 -15.27 16.36
N LEU A 527 29.71 -16.37 15.64
CA LEU A 527 30.65 -16.43 14.51
C LEU A 527 29.96 -17.01 13.28
N LEU A 528 29.92 -16.23 12.21
CA LEU A 528 29.50 -16.72 10.90
C LEU A 528 30.68 -16.75 9.93
N GLN A 529 30.63 -17.69 9.00
CA GLN A 529 31.55 -17.72 7.87
C GLN A 529 30.77 -17.49 6.59
N VAL A 530 31.25 -16.56 5.76
CA VAL A 530 30.75 -16.35 4.40
C VAL A 530 31.81 -16.78 3.38
N SER A 531 31.34 -17.23 2.22
CA SER A 531 32.20 -17.55 1.08
C SER A 531 31.97 -16.53 -0.02
N ILE A 532 33.05 -15.95 -0.52
CA ILE A 532 33.01 -14.93 -1.57
C ILE A 532 33.68 -15.51 -2.82
N ILE A 533 32.90 -15.53 -3.90
CA ILE A 533 33.38 -15.94 -5.22
C ILE A 533 34.19 -14.82 -5.88
N GLU A 534 35.01 -15.19 -6.86
CA GLU A 534 35.89 -14.25 -7.58
C GLU A 534 35.14 -13.05 -8.20
N PHE A 535 33.94 -13.27 -8.73
CA PHE A 535 33.14 -12.17 -9.28
C PHE A 535 32.81 -11.11 -8.22
N THR A 536 32.30 -11.54 -7.06
CA THR A 536 31.93 -10.63 -5.96
C THR A 536 33.16 -9.93 -5.38
N LEU A 537 34.30 -10.61 -5.26
CA LEU A 537 35.57 -9.98 -4.83
C LEU A 537 35.99 -8.83 -5.75
N ARG A 538 35.87 -9.00 -7.07
CA ARG A 538 36.31 -8.00 -8.06
C ARG A 538 35.36 -6.80 -8.17
N HIS A 539 34.09 -6.98 -7.82
CA HIS A 539 33.03 -5.99 -8.03
C HIS A 539 32.50 -5.35 -6.75
N THR A 540 33.06 -5.67 -5.59
CA THR A 540 32.68 -5.10 -4.29
C THR A 540 33.92 -4.69 -3.48
N THR A 541 33.72 -4.05 -2.34
CA THR A 541 34.79 -3.72 -1.39
C THR A 541 35.20 -4.91 -0.51
N LEU A 542 34.52 -6.06 -0.60
CA LEU A 542 34.76 -7.16 0.34
C LEU A 542 36.14 -7.81 0.18
N GLY A 543 36.76 -7.69 -0.99
CA GLY A 543 38.14 -8.16 -1.22
C GLY A 543 39.21 -7.34 -0.49
N ASP A 544 38.87 -6.15 -0.01
CA ASP A 544 39.78 -5.26 0.70
C ASP A 544 39.75 -5.50 2.24
N LEU A 545 38.88 -6.38 2.73
CA LEU A 545 38.68 -6.61 4.17
C LEU A 545 39.88 -7.31 4.82
N ALA A 546 40.34 -6.74 5.93
CA ALA A 546 41.38 -7.29 6.79
C ALA A 546 40.83 -7.71 8.17
N VAL A 547 41.59 -8.54 8.87
CA VAL A 547 41.28 -8.92 10.25
C VAL A 547 41.22 -7.66 11.14
N GLY A 548 40.12 -7.53 11.89
CA GLY A 548 39.82 -6.39 12.74
C GLY A 548 38.91 -5.34 12.09
N ASP A 549 38.64 -5.44 10.79
CA ASP A 549 37.78 -4.46 10.11
C ASP A 549 36.31 -4.59 10.59
N PRO A 550 35.64 -3.47 10.86
CA PRO A 550 34.21 -3.46 11.16
C PRO A 550 33.39 -3.53 9.87
N VAL A 551 32.35 -4.36 9.87
CA VAL A 551 31.42 -4.53 8.74
C VAL A 551 29.97 -4.35 9.18
N HIS A 552 29.15 -3.78 8.31
CA HIS A 552 27.70 -3.74 8.50
C HIS A 552 27.10 -5.12 8.26
N LEU A 553 26.24 -5.54 9.17
CA LEU A 553 25.48 -6.78 9.06
C LEU A 553 23.99 -6.46 9.01
N GLU A 554 23.32 -7.02 8.03
CA GLU A 554 21.86 -7.05 7.96
C GLU A 554 21.40 -8.51 7.79
N GLY A 555 20.57 -8.97 8.71
CA GLY A 555 20.01 -10.33 8.70
C GLY A 555 18.86 -10.47 7.71
N ASP A 556 18.51 -11.70 7.38
CA ASP A 556 17.41 -11.98 6.46
C ASP A 556 16.06 -11.45 6.99
N VAL A 557 15.31 -10.77 6.11
CA VAL A 557 14.03 -10.13 6.46
C VAL A 557 12.98 -11.14 6.92
N VAL A 558 12.93 -12.32 6.29
CA VAL A 558 12.02 -13.41 6.72
C VAL A 558 12.40 -13.86 8.12
N GLY A 559 13.68 -14.05 8.39
CA GLY A 559 14.20 -14.36 9.72
C GLY A 559 13.77 -13.34 10.79
N LYS A 560 13.85 -12.04 10.47
CA LYS A 560 13.40 -10.96 11.39
C LYS A 560 11.93 -11.06 11.72
N TYR A 561 11.07 -11.25 10.71
CA TYR A 561 9.62 -11.35 10.92
C TYR A 561 9.26 -12.62 11.68
N VAL A 562 9.86 -13.77 11.34
CA VAL A 562 9.66 -15.02 12.09
C VAL A 562 10.06 -14.84 13.55
N ARG A 563 11.25 -14.28 13.84
CA ARG A 563 11.68 -13.99 15.22
C ARG A 563 10.68 -13.09 15.95
N SER A 564 10.21 -12.02 15.30
CA SER A 564 9.24 -11.11 15.90
C SER A 564 7.90 -11.78 16.20
N LEU A 565 7.46 -12.71 15.36
CA LEU A 565 6.19 -13.42 15.51
C LEU A 565 6.27 -14.55 16.54
N VAL A 566 7.40 -15.25 16.61
CA VAL A 566 7.60 -16.40 17.51
C VAL A 566 8.10 -15.96 18.89
N GLY A 567 8.79 -14.83 18.99
CA GLY A 567 9.39 -14.31 20.23
C GLY A 567 8.48 -14.31 21.46
N PRO A 568 7.20 -13.87 21.38
CA PRO A 568 6.26 -13.91 22.51
C PRO A 568 5.94 -15.32 23.03
N TYR A 569 6.21 -16.36 22.25
CA TYR A 569 5.89 -17.75 22.55
C TYR A 569 7.13 -18.57 22.97
N LEU A 570 8.33 -17.98 22.97
CA LEU A 570 9.55 -18.64 23.44
C LEU A 570 9.66 -18.55 24.97
N PRO A 571 10.13 -19.60 25.66
CA PRO A 571 10.36 -19.55 27.10
C PRO A 571 11.39 -18.45 27.46
N PRO A 572 11.22 -17.73 28.59
CA PRO A 572 12.19 -16.73 29.01
C PRO A 572 13.58 -17.33 29.17
N GLY A 573 14.59 -16.75 28.52
CA GLY A 573 15.98 -17.22 28.57
C GLY A 573 16.37 -18.27 27.52
N THR A 574 15.46 -18.66 26.63
CA THR A 574 15.81 -19.50 25.48
C THR A 574 16.51 -18.63 24.43
N THR A 575 17.83 -18.72 24.34
CA THR A 575 18.55 -18.34 23.12
C THR A 575 18.31 -19.44 22.10
N ALA A 576 17.64 -19.08 20.99
CA ALA A 576 17.45 -19.98 19.84
C ALA A 576 18.80 -20.42 19.27
#